data_AF-A0AAW7X2I5-F1
#
_entry.id   AF-A0AAW7X2I5-F1
#
_cell.length_a   1.000
_cell.length_b   1.000
_cell.length_c   1.000
_cell.angle_alpha   90.00
_cell.angle_beta   90.00
_cell.angle_gamma   90.00
#
_symmetry.space_group_name_H-M   'P 1'
#
loop_
_entity.id
_entity.type
_entity.pdbx_description
1 polymer ?
#
loop_
_entity_poly.entity_id
_entity_poly.type
_entity_poly.pdbx_seq_one_letter_code
_entity_poly.pdbx_strand_id
1 'polypeptide(L)'
;MTDSPENKPESLSKTEIYKIALDTRNMEIELFWKRSNYFLVLNTAVAAGFFLKAGNDHQLPLGIFGLTIAILWLLVNAGGKFWQSRWERRLHIAEESLNPEIRLFSSGWEEINKDVDESIEFSNHTGIRKLLDKLVLKKPSVSFMMELLSIAFIILWASLIVMELLSCK
;
A
#
# COMPACT_ATOMS: atom_id res chain seq x y z
N MET A 1 15.89 33.66 -46.68
CA MET A 1 14.83 34.10 -45.75
C MET A 1 13.65 33.16 -45.90
N THR A 2 13.65 32.10 -45.11
CA THR A 2 12.46 31.31 -44.73
C THR A 2 12.89 30.56 -43.46
N ASP A 3 12.83 31.23 -42.31
CA ASP A 3 12.85 30.51 -41.04
C ASP A 3 11.57 29.69 -41.00
N SER A 4 11.71 28.37 -41.13
CA SER A 4 10.62 27.45 -40.81
C SER A 4 10.24 27.67 -39.36
N PRO A 5 8.94 27.68 -39.01
CA PRO A 5 8.54 27.80 -37.62
C PRO A 5 9.13 26.61 -36.86
N GLU A 6 10.04 26.94 -35.95
CA GLU A 6 10.68 26.02 -35.04
C GLU A 6 9.57 25.25 -34.30
N ASN A 7 9.46 23.96 -34.61
CA ASN A 7 8.41 23.07 -34.11
C ASN A 7 8.68 22.80 -32.62
N LYS A 8 8.37 23.77 -31.75
CA LYS A 8 8.44 23.60 -30.30
C LYS A 8 7.52 22.45 -29.92
N PRO A 9 7.98 21.45 -29.16
CA PRO A 9 7.10 20.39 -28.70
C PRO A 9 5.92 21.01 -27.96
N GLU A 10 4.71 20.59 -28.33
CA GLU A 10 3.46 21.07 -27.74
C GLU A 10 3.53 20.88 -26.22
N SER A 11 3.50 21.99 -25.48
CA SER A 11 3.58 21.95 -24.02
C SER A 11 2.24 21.50 -23.45
N LEU A 12 2.23 20.41 -22.69
CA LEU A 12 1.04 19.92 -22.00
C LEU A 12 0.41 21.02 -21.13
N SER A 13 -0.92 21.12 -21.17
CA SER A 13 -1.66 22.02 -20.30
C SER A 13 -1.56 21.58 -18.82
N LYS A 14 -1.74 22.53 -17.89
CA LYS A 14 -1.73 22.25 -16.45
C LYS A 14 -2.78 21.20 -16.05
N THR A 15 -3.95 21.26 -16.66
CA THR A 15 -5.05 20.32 -16.42
C THR A 15 -4.68 18.91 -16.85
N GLU A 16 -4.00 18.75 -18.00
CA GLU A 16 -3.52 17.45 -18.46
C GLU A 16 -2.43 16.89 -17.53
N ILE A 17 -1.50 17.73 -17.07
CA ILE A 17 -0.47 17.33 -16.10
C ILE A 17 -1.10 16.84 -14.80
N TYR A 18 -2.10 17.56 -14.28
CA TYR A 18 -2.86 17.15 -13.10
C TYR A 18 -3.56 15.80 -13.32
N LYS A 19 -4.22 15.62 -14.46
CA LYS A 19 -4.89 14.37 -14.81
C LYS A 19 -3.92 13.20 -14.90
N ILE A 20 -2.77 13.37 -15.56
CA ILE A 20 -1.72 12.33 -15.63
C ILE A 20 -1.23 11.95 -14.22
N ALA A 21 -0.99 12.94 -13.35
CA ALA A 21 -0.56 12.68 -11.98
C ALA A 21 -1.64 11.93 -11.17
N LEU A 22 -2.91 12.30 -11.33
CA LEU A 22 -4.05 11.67 -10.67
C LEU A 22 -4.21 10.21 -11.14
N ASP A 23 -4.23 10.00 -12.45
CA ASP A 23 -4.38 8.68 -13.07
C ASP A 23 -3.22 7.76 -12.66
N THR A 24 -2.00 8.29 -12.65
CA THR A 24 -0.81 7.51 -12.23
C THR A 24 -0.85 7.16 -10.74
N ARG A 25 -1.25 8.10 -9.88
CA ARG A 25 -1.40 7.84 -8.43
C ARG A 25 -2.46 6.76 -8.17
N ASN A 26 -3.58 6.81 -8.89
CA ASN A 26 -4.65 5.81 -8.77
C ASN A 26 -4.20 4.43 -9.27
N MET A 27 -3.50 4.39 -10.41
CA MET A 27 -2.88 3.17 -10.93
C MET A 27 -1.91 2.55 -9.91
N GLU A 28 -1.04 3.33 -9.27
CA GLU A 28 -0.11 2.81 -8.26
C GLU A 28 -0.81 2.24 -7.02
N ILE A 29 -1.97 2.78 -6.64
CA ILE A 29 -2.80 2.21 -5.58
C ILE A 29 -3.39 0.88 -6.02
N GLU A 30 -3.95 0.79 -7.23
CA GLU A 30 -4.49 -0.48 -7.74
C GLU A 30 -3.39 -1.55 -7.82
N LEU A 31 -2.23 -1.20 -8.37
CA LEU A 31 -1.12 -2.12 -8.51
C LEU A 31 -0.55 -2.57 -7.15
N PHE A 32 -0.51 -1.68 -6.15
CA PHE A 32 -0.15 -2.04 -4.78
C PHE A 32 -1.05 -3.15 -4.24
N TRP A 33 -2.37 -2.98 -4.36
CA TRP A 33 -3.34 -3.96 -3.90
C TRP A 33 -3.27 -5.27 -4.67
N LYS A 34 -3.19 -5.19 -6.00
CA LYS A 34 -3.09 -6.36 -6.89
C LYS A 34 -1.87 -7.21 -6.54
N ARG A 35 -0.68 -6.59 -6.42
CA ARG A 35 0.55 -7.29 -6.01
C ARG A 35 0.41 -7.89 -4.62
N SER A 36 -0.04 -7.09 -3.65
CA SER A 36 -0.17 -7.54 -2.26
C SER A 36 -1.09 -8.76 -2.13
N ASN A 37 -2.20 -8.78 -2.87
CA ASN A 37 -3.14 -9.92 -2.87
C ASN A 37 -2.52 -11.19 -3.46
N TYR A 38 -1.69 -11.09 -4.51
CA TYR A 38 -1.00 -12.26 -5.06
C TYR A 38 -0.07 -12.91 -4.02
N PHE A 39 0.69 -12.09 -3.28
CA PHE A 39 1.56 -12.59 -2.22
C PHE A 39 0.80 -13.15 -1.02
N LEU A 40 -0.35 -12.56 -0.64
CA LEU A 40 -1.22 -13.10 0.40
C LEU A 40 -1.76 -14.48 0.01
N VAL A 41 -2.32 -14.62 -1.20
CA VAL A 41 -2.84 -15.90 -1.71
C VAL A 41 -1.74 -16.96 -1.80
N LEU A 42 -0.57 -16.59 -2.32
CA LEU A 42 0.56 -17.51 -2.40
C LEU A 42 1.05 -17.95 -1.01
N ASN A 43 1.25 -17.01 -0.07
CA ASN A 43 1.67 -17.35 1.30
C ASN A 43 0.67 -18.25 2.01
N THR A 44 -0.63 -17.96 1.87
CA THR A 44 -1.68 -18.77 2.51
C THR A 44 -1.77 -20.17 1.90
N ALA A 45 -1.60 -20.32 0.58
CA ALA A 45 -1.52 -21.62 -0.07
C ALA A 45 -0.31 -22.45 0.40
N VAL A 46 0.87 -21.83 0.50
CA VAL A 46 2.08 -22.49 1.02
C VAL A 46 1.91 -22.87 2.49
N ALA A 47 1.31 -22.01 3.30
CA ALA A 47 1.00 -22.31 4.71
C ALA A 47 0.03 -23.49 4.84
N ALA A 48 -1.04 -23.52 4.04
CA ALA A 48 -1.97 -24.65 4.01
C ALA A 48 -1.25 -25.95 3.62
N GLY A 49 -0.40 -25.93 2.59
CA GLY A 49 0.42 -27.07 2.17
C GLY A 49 1.36 -27.55 3.28
N PHE A 50 2.01 -26.63 3.99
CA PHE A 50 2.91 -26.93 5.11
C PHE A 50 2.18 -27.68 6.23
N PHE A 51 1.01 -27.20 6.67
CA PHE A 51 0.25 -27.83 7.75
C PHE A 51 -0.45 -29.13 7.34
N LEU A 52 -0.93 -29.24 6.10
CA LEU A 52 -1.58 -30.46 5.59
C LEU A 52 -0.60 -31.62 5.36
N LYS A 53 0.69 -31.32 5.14
CA LYS A 53 1.74 -32.31 4.88
C LYS A 53 2.72 -32.45 6.06
N ALA A 54 2.28 -32.14 7.28
CA ALA A 54 3.11 -32.29 8.47
C ALA A 54 3.65 -33.72 8.63
N GLY A 55 4.93 -33.85 9.00
CA GLY A 55 5.67 -35.11 9.10
C GLY A 55 6.29 -35.63 7.80
N ASN A 56 6.38 -34.82 6.73
CA ASN A 56 7.05 -35.20 5.47
C ASN A 56 8.40 -34.50 5.31
N ASP A 57 9.32 -35.14 4.58
CA ASP A 57 10.67 -34.62 4.23
C ASP A 57 10.67 -33.25 3.51
N HIS A 58 9.51 -32.80 3.04
CA HIS A 58 9.34 -31.55 2.29
C HIS A 58 8.97 -30.35 3.18
N GLN A 59 8.77 -30.53 4.49
CA GLN A 59 8.36 -29.44 5.39
C GLN A 59 9.41 -28.33 5.47
N LEU A 60 10.68 -28.67 5.72
CA LEU A 60 11.74 -27.67 5.80
C LEU A 60 11.91 -26.87 4.48
N PRO A 61 11.98 -27.52 3.29
CA PRO A 61 11.95 -26.81 2.02
C PRO A 61 10.72 -25.89 1.84
N LEU A 62 9.52 -26.35 2.21
CA LEU A 62 8.30 -25.54 2.16
C LEU A 62 8.35 -24.34 3.11
N GLY A 63 8.91 -24.52 4.31
CA GLY A 63 9.10 -23.44 5.28
C GLY A 63 10.06 -22.36 4.76
N ILE A 64 11.20 -22.77 4.20
CA ILE A 64 12.18 -21.85 3.59
C ILE A 64 11.55 -21.11 2.40
N PHE A 65 10.77 -21.81 1.57
CA PHE A 65 10.06 -21.20 0.45
C PHE A 65 9.02 -20.17 0.93
N GLY A 66 8.22 -20.52 1.93
CA GLY A 66 7.27 -19.62 2.57
C GLY A 66 7.94 -18.37 3.15
N LEU A 67 9.04 -18.53 3.88
CA LEU A 67 9.83 -17.41 4.41
C LEU A 67 10.32 -16.49 3.29
N THR A 68 10.83 -17.07 2.21
CA THR A 68 11.33 -16.32 1.05
C THR A 68 10.20 -15.49 0.42
N ILE A 69 9.02 -16.08 0.21
CA ILE A 69 7.87 -15.37 -0.34
C ILE A 69 7.42 -14.23 0.59
N ALA A 70 7.40 -14.45 1.91
CA ALA A 70 7.03 -13.41 2.88
C ALA A 70 8.01 -12.23 2.90
N ILE A 71 9.32 -12.49 2.78
CA ILE A 71 10.34 -11.43 2.66
C ILE A 71 10.14 -10.65 1.35
N LEU A 72 9.98 -11.35 0.22
CA LEU A 72 9.71 -10.71 -1.07
C LEU A 72 8.43 -9.86 -1.03
N TRP A 73 7.40 -10.33 -0.33
CA TRP A 73 6.17 -9.58 -0.14
C TRP A 73 6.41 -8.25 0.58
N LEU A 74 7.16 -8.26 1.68
CA LEU A 74 7.51 -7.04 2.42
C LEU A 74 8.25 -6.04 1.51
N LEU A 75 9.23 -6.52 0.73
CA LEU A 75 10.01 -5.68 -0.18
C LEU A 75 9.13 -5.08 -1.30
N VAL A 76 8.21 -5.86 -1.87
CA VAL A 76 7.26 -5.38 -2.88
C VAL A 76 6.28 -4.36 -2.30
N ASN A 77 5.81 -4.55 -1.07
CA ASN A 77 4.96 -3.59 -0.38
C ASN A 77 5.70 -2.26 -0.16
N ALA A 78 6.95 -2.32 0.33
CA ALA A 78 7.79 -1.15 0.53
C ALA A 78 8.06 -0.40 -0.79
N GLY A 79 8.38 -1.12 -1.87
CA GLY A 79 8.55 -0.54 -3.21
C GLY A 79 7.27 0.12 -3.73
N GLY A 80 6.11 -0.50 -3.49
CA GLY A 80 4.80 0.08 -3.84
C GLY A 80 4.51 1.36 -3.05
N LYS A 81 4.81 1.38 -1.74
CA LYS A 81 4.62 2.58 -0.91
C LYS A 81 5.55 3.72 -1.32
N PHE A 82 6.78 3.42 -1.76
CA PHE A 82 7.68 4.43 -2.32
C PHE A 82 7.05 5.14 -3.53
N TRP A 83 6.56 4.38 -4.52
CA TRP A 83 5.94 4.96 -5.73
C TRP A 83 4.63 5.68 -5.45
N GLN A 84 3.79 5.14 -4.56
CA GLN A 84 2.59 5.85 -4.10
C GLN A 84 2.94 7.21 -3.51
N SER A 85 3.89 7.27 -2.57
CA SER A 85 4.30 8.51 -1.91
C SER A 85 4.89 9.51 -2.91
N ARG A 86 5.65 9.01 -3.89
CA ARG A 86 6.22 9.82 -4.97
C ARG A 86 5.14 10.49 -5.82
N TRP A 87 4.12 9.74 -6.22
CA TRP A 87 3.04 10.23 -7.08
C TRP A 87 2.01 11.05 -6.33
N GLU A 88 1.74 10.77 -5.06
CA GLU A 88 0.98 11.65 -4.16
C GLU A 88 1.64 13.03 -4.07
N ARG A 89 2.97 13.09 -3.94
CA ARG A 89 3.70 14.36 -3.97
C ARG A 89 3.65 15.05 -5.34
N ARG A 90 3.66 14.32 -6.47
CA ARG A 90 3.51 14.93 -7.80
C ARG A 90 2.12 15.50 -8.01
N LEU A 91 1.08 14.80 -7.56
CA LEU A 91 -0.29 15.25 -7.64
C LEU A 91 -0.50 16.52 -6.81
N HIS A 92 0.06 16.56 -5.60
CA HIS A 92 0.10 17.76 -4.75
C HIS A 92 0.68 18.98 -5.48
N ILE A 93 1.88 18.85 -6.08
CA ILE A 93 2.51 19.95 -6.85
C ILE A 93 1.68 20.35 -8.06
N ALA A 94 1.13 19.36 -8.77
CA ALA A 94 0.31 19.63 -9.95
C ALA A 94 -0.97 20.39 -9.59
N GLU A 95 -1.61 20.05 -8.48
CA GLU A 95 -2.79 20.74 -7.95
C GLU A 95 -2.50 22.19 -7.60
N GLU A 96 -1.44 22.45 -6.82
CA GLU A 96 -1.02 23.81 -6.46
C GLU A 96 -0.72 24.66 -7.70
N SER A 97 -0.13 24.04 -8.73
CA SER A 97 0.18 24.73 -9.99
C SER A 97 -1.07 25.04 -10.82
N LEU A 98 -2.11 24.22 -10.70
CA LEU A 98 -3.38 24.33 -11.42
C LEU A 98 -4.25 25.42 -10.78
N ASN A 99 -4.57 25.27 -9.49
CA ASN A 99 -5.29 26.25 -8.70
C ASN A 99 -5.07 25.96 -7.19
N PRO A 100 -4.33 26.82 -6.46
CA PRO A 100 -4.07 26.67 -5.03
C PRO A 100 -5.33 26.60 -4.16
N GLU A 101 -6.45 27.16 -4.61
CA GLU A 101 -7.70 27.22 -3.84
C GLU A 101 -8.47 25.89 -3.82
N ILE A 102 -8.14 24.94 -4.71
CA ILE A 102 -8.89 23.67 -4.84
C ILE A 102 -8.71 22.76 -3.62
N ARG A 103 -7.50 22.69 -3.05
CA ARG A 103 -7.18 21.97 -1.80
C ARG A 103 -7.89 20.61 -1.67
N LEU A 104 -7.67 19.70 -2.63
CA LEU A 104 -8.19 18.32 -2.57
C LEU A 104 -7.11 17.37 -2.08
N PHE A 105 -5.99 17.31 -2.81
CA PHE A 105 -4.83 16.50 -2.44
C PHE A 105 -3.71 17.34 -1.81
N SER A 106 -3.82 18.66 -1.88
CA SER A 106 -2.87 19.62 -1.30
C SER A 106 -3.14 20.03 0.15
N SER A 107 -4.28 19.60 0.70
CA SER A 107 -4.71 19.93 2.07
C SER A 107 -3.76 19.42 3.15
N GLY A 108 -3.65 20.21 4.22
CA GLY A 108 -2.87 19.87 5.39
C GLY A 108 -3.56 18.86 6.29
N TRP A 109 -2.80 18.24 7.19
CA TRP A 109 -3.33 17.24 8.13
C TRP A 109 -4.45 17.75 9.03
N GLU A 110 -4.39 19.02 9.44
CA GLU A 110 -5.41 19.64 10.29
C GLU A 110 -6.76 19.73 9.58
N GLU A 111 -6.76 20.20 8.33
CA GLU A 111 -7.96 20.31 7.50
C GLU A 111 -8.54 18.92 7.17
N ILE A 112 -7.71 17.97 6.76
CA ILE A 112 -8.15 16.59 6.49
C ILE A 112 -8.78 15.96 7.75
N ASN A 113 -8.16 16.14 8.92
CA ASN A 113 -8.71 15.60 10.16
C ASN A 113 -10.03 16.26 10.53
N LYS A 114 -10.15 17.58 10.33
CA LYS A 114 -11.39 18.31 10.57
C LYS A 114 -12.51 17.83 9.65
N ASP A 115 -12.25 17.66 8.35
CA ASP A 115 -13.23 17.17 7.39
C ASP A 115 -13.77 15.79 7.78
N VAL A 116 -12.87 14.89 8.22
CA VAL A 116 -13.25 13.55 8.68
C VAL A 116 -14.02 13.61 10.00
N ASP A 117 -13.57 14.42 10.96
CA ASP A 117 -14.21 14.56 12.26
C ASP A 117 -15.64 15.10 12.14
N GLU A 118 -15.85 16.17 11.36
CA GLU A 118 -17.18 16.74 11.08
C GLU A 118 -18.12 15.69 10.43
N SER A 119 -17.59 14.85 9.54
CA SER A 119 -18.39 13.78 8.91
C SER A 119 -18.82 12.68 9.90
N ILE A 120 -17.98 12.40 10.90
CA ILE A 120 -18.22 11.39 11.93
C ILE A 120 -19.16 11.95 13.01
N GLU A 121 -18.94 13.17 13.48
CA GLU A 121 -19.78 13.83 14.48
C GLU A 121 -21.24 13.96 14.02
N PHE A 122 -21.45 14.20 12.72
CA PHE A 122 -22.79 14.23 12.12
C PHE A 122 -23.60 12.94 12.38
N SER A 123 -22.93 11.80 12.62
CA SER A 123 -23.56 10.48 12.77
C SER A 123 -23.90 10.08 14.22
N ASN A 124 -23.54 10.89 15.24
CA ASN A 124 -23.89 10.68 16.66
C ASN A 124 -23.70 9.23 17.20
N HIS A 125 -22.58 8.60 16.84
CA HIS A 125 -22.31 7.20 17.17
C HIS A 125 -22.06 6.93 18.68
N THR A 126 -22.58 5.81 19.19
CA THR A 126 -22.40 5.35 20.59
C THR A 126 -21.79 3.95 20.68
N GLY A 127 -21.22 3.61 21.85
CA GLY A 127 -20.68 2.28 22.14
C GLY A 127 -19.47 1.92 21.27
N ILE A 128 -19.50 0.73 20.65
CA ILE A 128 -18.40 0.23 19.81
C ILE A 128 -18.15 1.11 18.58
N ARG A 129 -19.18 1.78 18.05
CA ARG A 129 -19.02 2.69 16.91
C ARG A 129 -18.13 3.87 17.27
N LYS A 130 -18.31 4.45 18.46
CA LYS A 130 -17.45 5.53 18.98
C LYS A 130 -15.99 5.09 19.17
N LEU A 131 -15.76 3.81 19.47
CA LEU A 131 -14.39 3.25 19.51
C LEU A 131 -13.80 3.14 18.10
N LEU A 132 -14.58 2.68 17.12
CA LEU A 132 -14.14 2.59 15.72
C LEU A 132 -13.87 3.98 15.13
N ASP A 133 -14.71 4.96 15.43
CA ASP A 133 -14.52 6.36 15.02
C ASP A 133 -13.14 6.90 15.48
N LYS A 134 -12.75 6.60 16.73
CA LYS A 134 -11.41 6.94 17.25
C LYS A 134 -10.28 6.24 16.49
N LEU A 135 -10.52 5.07 15.89
CA LEU A 135 -9.52 4.39 15.05
C LEU A 135 -9.46 5.02 13.65
N VAL A 136 -10.60 5.44 13.09
CA VAL A 136 -10.67 6.15 11.81
C VAL A 136 -9.86 7.44 11.88
N LEU A 137 -10.03 8.23 12.94
CA LEU A 137 -9.30 9.49 13.15
C LEU A 137 -7.78 9.30 13.35
N LYS A 138 -7.32 8.10 13.70
CA LYS A 138 -5.89 7.77 13.72
C LYS A 138 -5.31 7.45 12.34
N LYS A 139 -6.15 7.44 11.29
CA LYS A 139 -5.81 7.18 9.88
C LYS A 139 -4.76 6.09 9.71
N PRO A 140 -5.08 4.82 10.01
CA PRO A 140 -4.16 3.73 9.78
C PRO A 140 -3.76 3.69 8.30
N SER A 141 -2.45 3.75 8.02
CA SER A 141 -1.95 3.64 6.66
C SER A 141 -2.23 2.24 6.14
N VAL A 142 -2.98 2.15 5.04
CA VAL A 142 -3.40 0.85 4.54
C VAL A 142 -2.22 0.06 3.97
N SER A 143 -1.25 0.74 3.36
CA SER A 143 -0.02 0.09 2.91
C SER A 143 0.80 -0.47 4.09
N PHE A 144 0.83 0.27 5.20
CA PHE A 144 1.50 -0.14 6.43
C PHE A 144 0.86 -1.40 7.02
N MET A 145 -0.46 -1.54 6.93
CA MET A 145 -1.14 -2.76 7.39
C MET A 145 -0.71 -3.99 6.58
N MET A 146 -0.48 -3.85 5.28
CA MET A 146 0.03 -4.96 4.45
C MET A 146 1.51 -5.26 4.72
N GLU A 147 2.32 -4.22 5.02
CA GLU A 147 3.71 -4.41 5.49
C GLU A 147 3.74 -5.17 6.82
N LEU A 148 2.91 -4.75 7.80
CA LEU A 148 2.79 -5.44 9.08
C LEU A 148 2.34 -6.90 8.91
N LEU A 149 1.37 -7.16 8.02
CA LEU A 149 0.94 -8.51 7.71
C LEU A 149 2.08 -9.35 7.12
N SER A 150 2.86 -8.80 6.20
CA SER A 150 4.02 -9.51 5.65
C SER A 150 5.09 -9.81 6.71
N ILE A 151 5.32 -8.89 7.66
CA ILE A 151 6.21 -9.13 8.82
C ILE A 151 5.67 -10.26 9.70
N ALA A 152 4.36 -10.31 9.94
CA ALA A 152 3.74 -11.39 10.70
C ALA A 152 3.97 -12.76 10.02
N PHE A 153 3.87 -12.83 8.70
CA PHE A 153 4.19 -14.06 7.94
C PHE A 153 5.69 -14.41 8.02
N ILE A 154 6.60 -13.44 8.01
CA ILE A 154 8.04 -13.68 8.21
C ILE A 154 8.29 -14.32 9.58
N ILE A 155 7.69 -13.76 10.64
CA ILE A 155 7.82 -14.29 12.02
C ILE A 155 7.23 -15.70 12.10
N LEU A 156 6.06 -15.92 11.50
CA LEU A 156 5.43 -17.23 11.43
C LEU A 156 6.37 -18.26 10.79
N TRP A 157 6.88 -17.98 9.59
CA TRP A 157 7.75 -18.92 8.87
C TRP A 157 9.07 -19.17 9.60
N ALA A 158 9.70 -18.13 10.14
CA ALA A 158 10.91 -18.29 10.95
C ALA A 158 10.66 -19.21 12.16
N SER A 159 9.52 -19.03 12.84
CA SER A 159 9.14 -19.86 13.98
C SER A 159 8.87 -21.31 13.59
N LEU A 160 8.16 -21.54 12.47
CA LEU A 160 7.89 -22.89 11.94
C LEU A 160 9.18 -23.61 11.56
N ILE A 161 10.13 -22.94 10.90
CA ILE A 161 11.44 -23.51 10.54
C ILE A 161 12.22 -23.88 11.80
N VAL A 162 12.26 -23.01 12.81
CA VAL A 162 12.95 -23.30 14.07
C VAL A 162 12.34 -24.52 14.76
N MET A 163 11.01 -24.62 14.83
CA MET A 163 10.34 -25.79 15.42
C MET A 163 10.64 -27.09 14.67
N GLU A 164 10.67 -27.06 13.33
CA GLU A 164 11.02 -28.21 12.51
C GLU A 164 12.46 -28.67 12.78
N LEU A 165 13.41 -27.73 12.82
CA LEU A 165 14.82 -28.04 13.12
C LEU A 165 15.05 -28.56 14.53
N LEU A 166 14.23 -28.14 15.50
CA LEU A 166 14.26 -28.68 16.87
C LEU A 166 13.62 -30.05 16.98
N SER A 167 12.66 -30.38 16.10
CA SER A 167 11.97 -31.68 16.08
C SER A 167 12.76 -32.76 15.35
N CYS A 168 13.68 -32.38 14.44
CA CYS A 168 14.63 -33.30 13.81
C CYS A 168 15.85 -33.66 14.68
N LYS A 169 15.99 -33.07 15.87
CA LYS A 169 17.02 -33.43 16.86
C LYS A 169 16.46 -34.39 17.89
#